data_AF-A0A398A2I6-F1
#
_entry.id   AF-A0A398A2I6-F1
#
_cell.length_a   1.000
_cell.length_b   1.000
_cell.length_c   1.000
_cell.angle_alpha   90.00
_cell.angle_beta   90.00
_cell.angle_gamma   90.00
#
_symmetry.space_group_name_H-M   'P 1'
#
loop_
_entity.id
_entity.type
_entity.pdbx_description
1 polymer ?
#
loop_
_entity_poly.entity_id
_entity_poly.type
_entity_poly.pdbx_seq_one_letter_code
_entity_poly.pdbx_strand_id
1 'polypeptide(L)'
;MRNLYFYVLCFCTFAVVKAGSSPQNNTDIRLDALLAILGDFGYHPVLAETWKGNSPCDNWFGLICVEGHIKYIFLMSMNLTGSISPRFADLTSVHVIDLSQNLLTGTIPFELTKMKLRFLDLSHNQLHGKVPRFETVVPVTEGNPEIVTAAGIIRVPLGRGDKETAGVGGFYVGIMVLGVVLIGGAVFLFYLAKKINHPV
;
A
#
# COMPACT_ATOMS: atom_id res chain seq x y z
N MET A 1 -36.56 32.70 -63.76
CA MET A 1 -35.29 32.59 -64.53
C MET A 1 -34.16 32.94 -63.57
N ARG A 2 -33.13 32.16 -63.25
CA ARG A 2 -32.56 30.92 -63.79
C ARG A 2 -31.63 30.36 -62.69
N ASN A 3 -31.67 29.04 -62.48
CA ASN A 3 -30.76 28.28 -61.62
C ASN A 3 -29.29 28.54 -61.95
N LEU A 4 -28.41 28.52 -60.95
CA LEU A 4 -27.11 27.87 -61.11
C LEU A 4 -26.63 27.29 -59.77
N TYR A 5 -26.51 25.96 -59.79
CA TYR A 5 -25.72 25.13 -58.90
C TYR A 5 -24.31 25.73 -58.68
N PHE A 6 -23.62 25.39 -57.59
CA PHE A 6 -22.24 24.85 -57.61
C PHE A 6 -21.64 24.75 -56.18
N TYR A 7 -21.41 23.50 -55.77
CA TYR A 7 -20.37 22.94 -54.87
C TYR A 7 -20.25 23.41 -53.41
N VAL A 8 -20.73 22.54 -52.51
CA VAL A 8 -20.16 22.34 -51.17
C VAL A 8 -18.74 21.80 -51.36
N LEU A 9 -17.73 22.66 -51.26
CA LEU A 9 -16.33 22.23 -51.13
C LEU A 9 -16.11 21.74 -49.70
N CYS A 10 -16.18 20.42 -49.54
CA CYS A 10 -15.64 19.72 -48.38
C CYS A 10 -14.10 19.87 -48.42
N PHE A 11 -13.58 20.87 -47.71
CA PHE A 11 -12.15 20.93 -47.42
C PHE A 11 -11.86 20.02 -46.23
N CYS A 12 -11.67 18.71 -46.50
CA CYS A 12 -10.90 17.86 -45.61
C CYS A 12 -9.43 18.31 -45.71
N THR A 13 -9.01 19.20 -44.82
CA THR A 13 -7.58 19.37 -44.56
C THR A 13 -7.12 18.14 -43.78
N PHE A 14 -6.51 17.20 -44.50
CA PHE A 14 -5.67 16.18 -43.88
C PHE A 14 -4.47 16.89 -43.25
N ALA A 15 -4.58 17.29 -41.99
CA ALA A 15 -3.42 17.42 -41.16
C ALA A 15 -2.90 16.01 -40.92
N VAL A 16 -1.80 15.66 -41.58
CA VAL A 16 -1.01 14.47 -41.27
C VAL A 16 -0.56 14.62 -39.83
N VAL A 17 -1.25 13.93 -38.91
CA VAL A 17 -0.75 13.74 -37.56
C VAL A 17 0.56 12.98 -37.71
N LYS A 18 1.65 13.63 -37.29
CA LYS A 18 2.98 13.04 -37.25
C LYS A 18 2.89 11.76 -36.41
N ALA A 19 2.97 10.61 -37.06
CA ALA A 19 3.22 9.34 -36.41
C ALA A 19 4.59 9.42 -35.74
N GLY A 20 4.59 9.49 -34.41
CA GLY A 20 5.78 9.83 -33.65
C GLY A 20 5.69 9.49 -32.16
N SER A 21 4.99 8.42 -31.80
CA SER A 21 5.40 7.42 -30.81
C SER A 21 4.25 6.42 -30.62
N SER A 22 4.58 5.15 -30.78
CA SER A 22 3.75 3.98 -30.51
C SER A 22 2.99 4.12 -29.18
N PRO A 23 1.77 3.56 -29.03
CA PRO A 23 1.19 3.41 -27.70
C PRO A 23 2.18 2.58 -26.89
N GLN A 24 2.71 3.15 -25.81
CA GLN A 24 3.33 2.35 -24.75
C GLN A 24 2.18 1.59 -24.08
N ASN A 25 1.77 0.48 -24.70
CA ASN A 25 0.86 -0.49 -24.12
C ASN A 25 1.65 -1.37 -23.12
N ASN A 26 2.30 -0.69 -22.19
CA ASN A 26 2.95 -1.25 -21.02
C ASN A 26 2.18 -0.66 -19.85
N THR A 27 1.06 -1.29 -19.50
CA THR A 27 0.36 -0.95 -18.26
C THR A 27 1.38 -1.12 -17.14
N ASP A 28 1.65 -0.05 -16.38
CA ASP A 28 2.58 -0.14 -15.26
C ASP A 28 1.98 -1.14 -14.27
N ILE A 29 2.52 -2.36 -14.25
CA ILE A 29 2.04 -3.48 -13.43
C ILE A 29 1.89 -3.05 -11.96
N ARG A 30 2.72 -2.11 -11.49
CA ARG A 30 2.64 -1.57 -10.12
C ARG A 30 1.40 -0.72 -9.94
N LEU A 31 1.05 0.11 -10.92
CA LEU A 31 -0.16 0.92 -10.87
C LEU A 31 -1.40 0.03 -10.92
N ASP A 32 -1.41 -0.97 -11.81
CA ASP A 32 -2.51 -1.95 -11.88
C ASP A 32 -2.66 -2.71 -10.56
N ALA A 33 -1.55 -3.07 -9.92
CA ALA A 33 -1.57 -3.73 -8.62
C ALA A 33 -2.14 -2.82 -7.51
N LEU A 34 -1.72 -1.55 -7.46
CA LEU A 34 -2.23 -0.58 -6.48
C LEU A 34 -3.73 -0.29 -6.69
N LEU A 35 -4.18 -0.21 -7.94
CA LEU A 35 -5.61 -0.05 -8.25
C LEU A 35 -6.43 -1.28 -7.84
N ALA A 36 -5.91 -2.49 -8.07
CA ALA A 36 -6.56 -3.71 -7.60
C ALA A 36 -6.62 -3.77 -6.07
N ILE A 37 -5.53 -3.42 -5.38
CA ILE A 37 -5.49 -3.32 -3.91
C ILE A 37 -6.53 -2.32 -3.40
N LEU A 38 -6.64 -1.15 -4.03
CA LEU A 38 -7.65 -0.15 -3.68
C LEU A 38 -9.08 -0.69 -3.83
N GLY A 39 -9.35 -1.43 -4.91
CA GLY A 39 -10.63 -2.07 -5.16
C GLY A 39 -10.97 -3.15 -4.12
N ASP A 40 -9.99 -3.99 -3.76
CA ASP A 40 -10.15 -5.05 -2.77
C ASP A 40 -10.36 -4.49 -1.34
N PHE A 41 -9.93 -3.25 -1.09
CA PHE A 41 -10.23 -2.48 0.13
C PHE A 41 -11.54 -1.67 0.06
N GLY A 42 -12.39 -1.94 -0.93
CA GLY A 42 -13.68 -1.27 -1.07
C GLY A 42 -13.57 0.22 -1.38
N TYR A 43 -12.49 0.66 -2.02
CA TYR A 43 -12.22 2.06 -2.36
C TYR A 43 -12.26 2.99 -1.14
N HIS A 44 -11.54 2.62 -0.07
CA HIS A 44 -11.45 3.44 1.15
C HIS A 44 -11.18 4.93 0.83
N PRO A 45 -11.97 5.90 1.37
CA PRO A 45 -11.96 7.30 0.91
C PRO A 45 -10.58 7.96 0.90
N VAL A 46 -9.80 7.79 1.98
CA VAL A 46 -8.46 8.39 2.10
C VAL A 46 -7.49 7.84 1.03
N LEU A 47 -7.62 6.55 0.71
CA LEU A 47 -6.79 5.95 -0.33
C LEU A 47 -7.24 6.42 -1.71
N ALA A 48 -8.55 6.41 -1.98
CA ALA A 48 -9.09 6.91 -3.24
C ALA A 48 -8.79 8.40 -3.49
N GLU A 49 -8.65 9.20 -2.43
CA GLU A 49 -8.30 10.61 -2.54
C GLU A 49 -6.83 10.84 -2.89
N THR A 50 -5.93 10.03 -2.34
CA THR A 50 -4.48 10.22 -2.47
C THR A 50 -3.84 9.37 -3.56
N TRP A 51 -4.38 8.19 -3.84
CA TRP A 51 -3.88 7.26 -4.84
C TRP A 51 -4.36 7.64 -6.25
N LYS A 52 -3.96 8.84 -6.69
CA LYS A 52 -4.34 9.43 -7.98
C LYS A 52 -3.13 9.66 -8.88
N GLY A 53 -3.33 9.46 -10.18
CA GLY A 53 -2.29 9.60 -11.19
C GLY A 53 -1.37 8.37 -11.25
N ASN A 54 -0.15 8.56 -11.77
CA ASN A 54 0.78 7.46 -12.07
C ASN A 54 2.08 7.54 -11.26
N SER A 55 2.08 8.31 -10.16
CA SER A 55 3.27 8.52 -9.32
C SER A 55 3.00 8.11 -7.87
N PRO A 56 3.06 6.82 -7.51
CA PRO A 56 2.83 6.36 -6.15
C PRO A 56 3.79 6.92 -5.09
N CYS A 57 4.94 7.44 -5.53
CA CYS A 57 5.92 8.05 -4.65
C CYS A 57 5.70 9.55 -4.41
N ASP A 58 4.68 10.16 -5.05
CA ASP A 58 4.33 11.56 -4.88
C ASP A 58 3.25 11.72 -3.78
N ASN A 59 3.64 11.41 -2.53
CA ASN A 59 2.80 11.57 -1.33
C ASN A 59 1.49 10.75 -1.30
N TRP A 60 1.44 9.59 -1.96
CA TRP A 60 0.32 8.67 -1.77
C TRP A 60 0.27 8.17 -0.33
N PHE A 61 -0.92 8.22 0.28
CA PHE A 61 -1.07 7.89 1.69
C PHE A 61 -0.63 6.45 1.96
N GLY A 62 0.12 6.27 3.04
CA GLY A 62 0.59 4.97 3.50
C GLY A 62 1.74 4.37 2.70
N LEU A 63 2.20 4.99 1.60
CA LEU A 63 3.33 4.50 0.81
C LEU A 63 4.60 5.27 1.15
N ILE A 64 5.69 4.55 1.45
CA ILE A 64 7.02 5.14 1.60
C ILE A 64 7.95 4.58 0.53
N CYS A 65 8.48 5.49 -0.29
CA CYS A 65 9.43 5.16 -1.33
C CYS A 65 10.87 5.43 -0.91
N VAL A 66 11.78 4.57 -1.38
CA VAL A 66 13.23 4.77 -1.33
C VAL A 66 13.75 4.61 -2.75
N GLU A 67 14.45 5.63 -3.25
CA GLU A 67 14.98 5.66 -4.62
C GLU A 67 13.89 5.43 -5.69
N GLY A 68 12.69 6.00 -5.49
CA GLY A 68 11.57 5.86 -6.43
C GLY A 68 10.86 4.51 -6.42
N HIS A 69 11.20 3.62 -5.49
CA HIS A 69 10.56 2.32 -5.31
C HIS A 69 9.79 2.25 -4.00
N ILE A 70 8.55 1.77 -4.02
CA ILE A 70 7.76 1.53 -2.82
C ILE A 70 8.46 0.44 -1.99
N LYS A 71 8.85 0.78 -0.76
CA LYS A 71 9.53 -0.14 0.17
C LYS A 71 8.65 -0.51 1.36
N TYR A 72 7.81 0.41 1.81
CA TYR A 72 6.97 0.26 2.99
C TYR A 72 5.54 0.65 2.67
N ILE A 73 4.59 -0.16 3.14
CA ILE A 73 3.16 0.09 3.06
C ILE A 73 2.61 0.07 4.49
N PHE A 74 2.13 1.21 4.97
CA PHE A 74 1.56 1.38 6.31
C PHE A 74 0.11 1.83 6.19
N LEU A 75 -0.81 0.91 6.46
CA LEU A 75 -2.26 1.14 6.39
C LEU A 75 -2.96 0.64 7.68
N MET A 76 -2.25 0.68 8.80
CA MET A 76 -2.73 0.32 10.13
C MET A 76 -3.87 1.24 10.59
N SER A 77 -4.85 0.68 11.31
CA SER A 77 -5.92 1.45 11.99
C SER A 77 -6.71 2.38 11.06
N MET A 78 -6.97 1.93 9.83
CA MET A 78 -7.66 2.70 8.80
C MET A 78 -9.12 2.27 8.60
N ASN A 79 -9.65 1.35 9.41
CA ASN A 79 -10.97 0.73 9.20
C ASN A 79 -11.13 0.15 7.79
N LEU A 80 -10.04 -0.36 7.18
CA LEU A 80 -10.11 -1.00 5.87
C LEU A 80 -11.02 -2.23 5.95
N THR A 81 -11.92 -2.36 4.97
CA THR A 81 -12.80 -3.52 4.81
C THR A 81 -12.37 -4.32 3.57
N GLY A 82 -13.11 -5.38 3.24
CA GLY A 82 -12.82 -6.20 2.06
C GLY A 82 -11.77 -7.26 2.33
N SER A 83 -10.83 -7.48 1.40
CA SER A 83 -9.87 -8.59 1.48
C SER A 83 -8.44 -8.18 1.11
N ILE A 84 -7.46 -8.98 1.50
CA ILE A 84 -6.06 -8.76 1.11
C ILE A 84 -5.88 -9.17 -0.35
N SER A 85 -5.49 -8.22 -1.20
CA SER A 85 -5.29 -8.50 -2.62
C SER A 85 -4.10 -9.43 -2.89
N PRO A 86 -4.20 -10.46 -3.75
CA PRO A 86 -3.03 -11.20 -4.22
C PRO A 86 -2.05 -10.32 -5.01
N ARG A 87 -2.51 -9.16 -5.53
CA ARG A 87 -1.71 -8.23 -6.33
C ARG A 87 -0.64 -7.49 -5.53
N PHE A 88 -0.64 -7.58 -4.20
CA PHE A 88 0.53 -7.16 -3.40
C PHE A 88 1.82 -7.84 -3.89
N ALA A 89 1.76 -9.07 -4.40
CA ALA A 89 2.92 -9.80 -4.90
C ALA A 89 3.60 -9.14 -6.13
N ASP A 90 2.88 -8.29 -6.87
CA ASP A 90 3.43 -7.56 -8.01
C ASP A 90 4.30 -6.37 -7.57
N LEU A 91 4.17 -5.93 -6.30
CA LEU A 91 4.97 -4.87 -5.71
C LEU A 91 6.31 -5.43 -5.18
N THR A 92 7.11 -5.96 -6.11
CA THR A 92 8.34 -6.73 -5.83
C THR A 92 9.42 -6.01 -5.02
N SER A 93 9.36 -4.67 -4.92
CA SER A 93 10.30 -3.87 -4.13
C SER A 93 9.91 -3.70 -2.66
N VAL A 94 8.70 -4.12 -2.26
CA VAL A 94 8.16 -3.92 -0.91
C VAL A 94 8.78 -4.92 0.06
N HIS A 95 9.15 -4.42 1.24
CA HIS A 95 9.77 -5.21 2.32
C HIS A 95 8.92 -5.24 3.59
N VAL A 96 8.05 -4.25 3.78
CA VAL A 96 7.26 -4.08 5.00
C VAL A 96 5.83 -3.77 4.59
N ILE A 97 4.90 -4.54 5.14
CA ILE A 97 3.46 -4.31 5.01
C ILE A 97 2.86 -4.37 6.40
N ASP A 98 2.14 -3.31 6.78
CA ASP A 98 1.36 -3.25 8.00
C ASP A 98 -0.10 -2.94 7.64
N LEU A 99 -0.97 -3.95 7.83
CA LEU A 99 -2.42 -3.88 7.66
C LEU A 99 -3.14 -4.13 8.99
N SER A 100 -2.44 -3.99 10.12
CA SER A 100 -2.97 -4.31 11.44
C SER A 100 -4.13 -3.40 11.85
N GLN A 101 -4.98 -3.89 12.76
CA GLN A 101 -6.10 -3.13 13.33
C GLN A 101 -7.08 -2.60 12.27
N ASN A 102 -7.48 -3.46 11.34
CA ASN A 102 -8.48 -3.16 10.32
C ASN A 102 -9.66 -4.13 10.42
N LEU A 103 -10.58 -4.04 9.46
CA LEU A 103 -11.76 -4.89 9.34
C LEU A 103 -11.63 -5.83 8.13
N LEU A 104 -10.41 -6.24 7.78
CA LEU A 104 -10.15 -7.09 6.63
C LEU A 104 -10.67 -8.51 6.89
N THR A 105 -11.28 -9.09 5.87
CA THR A 105 -11.86 -10.44 5.87
C THR A 105 -11.19 -11.30 4.80
N GLY A 106 -11.58 -12.57 4.73
CA GLY A 106 -11.02 -13.51 3.75
C GLY A 106 -9.76 -14.22 4.26
N THR A 107 -9.03 -14.81 3.32
CA THR A 107 -7.80 -15.57 3.61
C THR A 107 -6.55 -14.75 3.29
N ILE A 108 -5.41 -15.14 3.86
CA ILE A 108 -4.11 -14.58 3.47
C ILE A 108 -3.71 -15.18 2.11
N PRO A 109 -3.57 -14.39 1.03
CA PRO A 109 -3.29 -14.94 -0.29
C PRO A 109 -1.92 -15.62 -0.33
N PHE A 110 -1.84 -16.76 -1.00
CA PHE A 110 -0.60 -17.53 -1.12
C PHE A 110 0.47 -16.75 -1.89
N GLU A 111 0.08 -15.84 -2.78
CA GLU A 111 0.96 -15.00 -3.58
C GLU A 111 1.90 -14.15 -2.74
N LEU A 112 1.48 -13.72 -1.53
CA LEU A 112 2.33 -12.95 -0.62
C LEU A 112 3.57 -13.75 -0.18
N THR A 113 3.54 -15.09 -0.24
CA THR A 113 4.71 -15.94 0.08
C THR A 113 5.85 -15.77 -0.92
N LYS A 114 5.58 -15.28 -2.14
CA LYS A 114 6.58 -15.02 -3.18
C LYS A 114 7.35 -13.71 -2.95
N MET A 115 6.84 -12.87 -2.06
CA MET A 115 7.46 -11.58 -1.75
C MET A 115 8.62 -11.75 -0.79
N LYS A 116 9.68 -10.95 -0.96
CA LYS A 116 10.85 -10.92 -0.05
C LYS A 116 10.58 -9.99 1.13
N LEU A 117 9.49 -10.22 1.84
CA LEU A 117 9.08 -9.42 2.99
C LEU A 117 10.03 -9.66 4.17
N ARG A 118 10.31 -8.59 4.90
CA ARG A 118 11.02 -8.58 6.20
C ARG A 118 10.04 -8.44 7.36
N PHE A 119 8.88 -7.83 7.12
CA PHE A 119 7.83 -7.65 8.12
C PHE A 119 6.45 -7.68 7.44
N LEU A 120 5.52 -8.40 8.07
CA LEU A 120 4.13 -8.50 7.65
C LEU A 120 3.25 -8.56 8.90
N ASP A 121 2.51 -7.50 9.15
CA ASP A 121 1.54 -7.43 10.25
C ASP A 121 0.11 -7.41 9.72
N LEU A 122 -0.64 -8.44 10.12
CA LEU A 122 -2.03 -8.68 9.77
C LEU A 122 -2.88 -8.82 11.05
N SER A 123 -2.34 -8.44 12.20
CA SER A 123 -3.00 -8.59 13.50
C SER A 123 -4.28 -7.77 13.60
N HIS A 124 -5.19 -8.19 14.48
CA HIS A 124 -6.44 -7.50 14.78
C HIS A 124 -7.27 -7.18 13.52
N ASN A 125 -7.60 -8.23 12.78
CA ASN A 125 -8.51 -8.21 11.63
C ASN A 125 -9.57 -9.34 11.78
N GLN A 126 -10.35 -9.59 10.74
CA GLN A 126 -11.33 -10.68 10.64
C GLN A 126 -10.90 -11.72 9.60
N LEU A 127 -9.60 -11.95 9.46
CA LEU A 127 -9.05 -12.94 8.54
C LEU A 127 -9.32 -14.36 9.06
N HIS A 128 -9.45 -15.29 8.13
CA HIS A 128 -9.72 -16.69 8.43
C HIS A 128 -8.88 -17.64 7.57
N GLY A 129 -8.94 -18.93 7.92
CA GLY A 129 -8.25 -19.99 7.19
C GLY A 129 -6.81 -20.20 7.64
N LYS A 130 -6.06 -20.97 6.85
CA LYS A 130 -4.70 -21.38 7.19
C LYS A 130 -3.69 -20.32 6.77
N VAL A 131 -2.75 -19.98 7.66
CA VAL A 131 -1.62 -19.11 7.32
C VAL A 131 -0.69 -19.83 6.32
N PRO A 132 -0.42 -19.25 5.13
CA PRO A 132 0.57 -19.78 4.20
C PRO A 132 1.97 -19.87 4.83
N ARG A 133 2.81 -20.78 4.33
CA ARG A 133 4.20 -20.87 4.78
C ARG A 133 5.05 -19.85 4.02
N PHE A 134 5.54 -18.85 4.74
CA PHE A 134 6.47 -17.86 4.24
C PHE A 134 7.91 -18.33 4.48
N GLU A 135 8.81 -18.08 3.52
CA GLU A 135 10.22 -18.46 3.65
C GLU A 135 11.03 -17.43 4.43
N THR A 136 10.72 -16.14 4.28
CA THR A 136 11.56 -15.03 4.77
C THR A 136 11.01 -14.34 6.02
N VAL A 137 9.74 -14.54 6.35
CA VAL A 137 9.06 -13.83 7.44
C VAL A 137 8.04 -14.75 8.13
N VAL A 138 7.74 -14.49 9.39
CA VAL A 138 6.57 -15.06 10.07
C VAL A 138 5.55 -13.93 10.21
N PRO A 139 4.37 -14.01 9.55
CA PRO A 139 3.38 -12.95 9.65
C PRO A 139 2.81 -12.87 11.07
N VAL A 140 2.61 -11.65 11.57
CA VAL A 140 1.89 -11.40 12.82
C VAL A 140 0.40 -11.49 12.52
N THR A 141 -0.30 -12.44 13.15
CA THR A 141 -1.72 -12.74 12.87
C THR A 141 -2.59 -12.78 14.12
N GLU A 142 -2.05 -12.36 15.26
CA GLU A 142 -2.78 -12.32 16.53
C GLU A 142 -4.04 -11.44 16.44
N GLY A 143 -5.08 -11.78 17.21
CA GLY A 143 -6.34 -11.03 17.16
C GLY A 143 -7.24 -11.30 15.96
N ASN A 144 -6.89 -12.24 15.06
CA ASN A 144 -7.81 -12.79 14.07
C ASN A 144 -8.49 -14.05 14.63
N PRO A 145 -9.82 -14.04 14.87
CA PRO A 145 -10.49 -15.11 15.62
C PRO A 145 -10.53 -16.46 14.87
N GLU A 146 -10.49 -16.44 13.54
CA GLU A 146 -10.68 -17.62 12.69
C GLU A 146 -9.41 -18.05 11.94
N ILE A 147 -8.26 -17.45 12.26
CA ILE A 147 -6.98 -17.93 11.71
C ILE A 147 -6.59 -19.25 12.38
N VAL A 148 -6.43 -20.28 11.56
CA VAL A 148 -5.90 -21.57 11.99
C VAL A 148 -4.39 -21.53 11.78
N THR A 149 -3.65 -21.31 12.87
CA THR A 149 -2.19 -21.49 12.82
C THR A 149 -1.87 -22.97 12.63
N ALA A 150 -0.77 -23.27 11.94
CA ALA A 150 -0.34 -24.65 11.64
C ALA A 150 -0.16 -25.54 12.88
N ALA A 151 -0.25 -25.00 14.10
CA ALA A 151 -0.26 -25.74 15.35
C ALA A 151 -1.53 -26.58 15.58
N GLY A 152 -2.61 -26.42 14.81
CA GLY A 152 -3.74 -27.36 14.85
C GLY A 152 -4.44 -27.51 16.21
N ILE A 153 -4.28 -26.55 17.12
CA ILE A 153 -5.00 -26.54 18.40
C ILE A 153 -6.14 -25.55 18.27
N ILE A 154 -7.37 -26.07 18.19
CA ILE A 154 -8.56 -25.34 18.63
C ILE A 154 -8.33 -25.07 20.11
N ARG A 155 -7.87 -23.87 20.47
CA ARG A 155 -7.95 -23.45 21.87
C ARG A 155 -9.43 -23.26 22.15
N VAL A 156 -10.05 -24.25 22.79
CA VAL A 156 -11.28 -24.04 23.56
C VAL A 156 -11.00 -22.82 24.45
N PRO A 157 -11.87 -21.79 24.47
CA PRO A 157 -11.64 -20.64 25.31
C PRO A 157 -11.74 -21.11 26.77
N LEU A 158 -10.59 -21.34 27.40
CA LEU A 158 -10.51 -21.31 28.84
C LEU A 158 -10.72 -19.85 29.23
N GLY A 159 -11.94 -19.55 29.67
CA GLY A 159 -12.23 -18.27 30.25
C GLY A 159 -11.26 -17.96 31.39
N ARG A 160 -11.03 -16.66 31.55
CA ARG A 160 -10.57 -15.96 32.77
C ARG A 160 -9.10 -15.53 32.78
N GLY A 161 -8.95 -14.20 32.76
CA GLY A 161 -7.82 -13.50 33.34
C GLY A 161 -7.30 -12.41 32.43
N ASP A 162 -7.95 -11.24 32.45
CA ASP A 162 -7.39 -10.01 31.90
C ASP A 162 -6.04 -9.77 32.57
N LYS A 163 -4.96 -10.09 31.86
CA LYS A 163 -3.66 -9.50 32.08
C LYS A 163 -3.25 -8.94 30.75
N GLU A 164 -3.30 -7.62 30.69
CA GLU A 164 -2.71 -6.77 29.68
C GLU A 164 -1.23 -7.18 29.52
N THR A 165 -0.98 -8.16 28.67
CA THR A 165 0.36 -8.44 28.16
C THR A 165 0.71 -7.24 27.32
N ALA A 166 1.58 -6.36 27.86
CA ALA A 166 2.22 -5.30 27.10
C ALA A 166 2.81 -5.93 25.85
N GLY A 167 2.11 -5.74 24.72
CA GLY A 167 2.45 -6.35 23.45
C GLY A 167 3.82 -5.86 23.05
N VAL A 168 4.68 -6.78 22.60
CA VAL A 168 5.99 -6.47 22.04
C VAL A 168 5.86 -5.44 20.89
N GLY A 169 4.70 -5.38 20.22
CA GLY A 169 4.35 -4.35 19.24
C GLY A 169 4.40 -2.91 19.76
N GLY A 170 4.01 -2.65 21.02
CA GLY A 170 4.12 -1.31 21.62
C GLY A 170 5.58 -0.85 21.78
N PHE A 171 6.49 -1.79 21.98
CA PHE A 171 7.93 -1.51 22.07
C PHE A 171 8.51 -1.13 20.70
N TYR A 172 8.10 -1.83 19.64
CA TYR A 172 8.54 -1.52 18.27
C TYR A 172 7.97 -0.21 17.75
N VAL A 173 6.69 0.10 18.02
CA VAL A 173 6.08 1.40 17.69
C VAL A 173 6.80 2.53 18.45
N GLY A 174 7.09 2.32 19.74
CA GLY A 174 7.86 3.27 20.54
C GLY A 174 9.24 3.56 19.95
N ILE A 175 9.97 2.53 19.53
CA ILE A 175 11.30 2.67 18.89
C ILE A 175 11.20 3.41 17.55
N MET A 176 10.21 3.09 16.71
CA MET A 176 10.04 3.74 15.41
C MET A 176 9.68 5.23 15.54
N VAL A 177 8.76 5.57 16.44
CA VAL A 177 8.37 6.96 16.73
C VAL A 177 9.57 7.74 17.29
N LEU A 178 10.33 7.15 18.21
CA LEU A 178 11.58 7.73 18.72
C LEU A 178 12.59 7.97 17.60
N GLY A 179 12.76 7.03 16.67
CA GLY A 179 13.63 7.17 15.51
C GLY A 179 13.24 8.36 14.62
N VAL A 180 11.96 8.50 14.29
CA VAL A 180 11.45 9.62 13.46
C VAL A 180 11.64 10.96 14.15
N VAL A 181 11.36 11.05 15.46
CA VAL A 181 11.55 12.30 16.24
C VAL A 181 13.03 12.69 16.32
N LEU A 182 13.93 11.74 16.55
CA LEU A 182 15.36 12.00 16.62
C LEU A 182 15.93 12.44 15.27
N ILE A 183 15.53 11.79 14.18
CA ILE A 183 15.95 12.17 12.82
C ILE A 183 15.40 13.56 12.47
N GLY A 184 14.12 13.83 12.74
CA GLY A 184 13.50 15.13 12.51
C GLY A 184 14.18 16.25 13.31
N GLY A 185 14.47 16.00 14.59
CA GLY A 185 15.20 16.94 15.45
C GLY A 185 16.62 17.22 14.95
N ALA A 186 17.35 16.20 14.51
CA ALA A 186 18.70 16.38 13.96
C ALA A 186 18.70 17.21 12.67
N VAL A 187 17.74 16.97 11.78
CA VAL A 187 17.58 17.76 10.54
C VAL A 187 17.21 19.22 10.84
N PHE A 188 16.33 19.44 11.81
CA PHE A 188 15.94 20.79 12.24
C PHE A 188 17.11 21.56 12.88
N LEU A 189 17.89 20.91 13.75
CA LEU A 189 19.09 21.51 14.35
C LEU A 189 20.16 21.84 13.31
N PHE A 190 20.37 20.95 12.33
CA PHE A 190 21.26 21.20 11.20
C PHE A 190 20.81 22.41 10.37
N TYR A 191 19.50 22.54 10.12
CA TYR A 191 18.93 23.68 9.42
C TYR A 191 19.15 25.00 10.19
N LEU A 192 18.94 25.00 11.52
CA LEU A 192 19.21 26.17 12.36
C LEU A 192 20.69 26.54 12.38
N ALA A 193 21.59 25.56 12.51
CA ALA A 193 23.03 25.80 12.48
C ALA A 193 23.48 26.43 11.14
N LYS A 194 22.90 25.98 10.02
CA LYS A 194 23.18 26.55 8.70
C LYS A 194 22.65 27.99 8.56
N LYS A 195 21.49 28.29 9.15
CA LYS A 195 20.89 29.64 9.15
C LYS A 195 21.69 30.64 10.01
N ILE A 196 22.29 30.18 11.11
CA ILE A 196 23.13 31.03 11.99
C ILE A 196 24.49 31.35 11.34
N ASN A 197 25.08 30.42 10.58
CA ASN A 197 26.38 30.60 9.94
C ASN A 197 26.36 31.42 8.63
N HIS A 198 25.16 31.77 8.13
CA HIS A 198 24.97 32.71 7.03
C HIS A 198 23.89 33.74 7.41
N PRO A 199 24.21 34.69 8.31
CA PRO A 199 23.35 35.85 8.49
C PRO A 199 23.40 36.67 7.20
N VAL A 200 22.21 36.98 6.66
CA VAL A 200 22.06 37.98 5.58
C VAL A 200 22.55 39.33 6.09
#